data_AF-A0AAN8V1U5-F1
#
_entry.id   AF-A0AAN8V1U5-F1
#
_cell.length_a   1.000
_cell.length_b   1.000
_cell.length_c   1.000
_cell.angle_alpha   90.00
_cell.angle_beta   90.00
_cell.angle_gamma   90.00
#
_symmetry.space_group_name_H-M   'P 1'
#
loop_
_entity.id
_entity.type
_entity.pdbx_description
1 polymer ?
#
loop_
_entity_poly.entity_id
_entity_poly.type
_entity_poly.pdbx_seq_one_letter_code
_entity_poly.pdbx_strand_id
1 'polypeptide(L)'
;MIGCQASRRKFSEKLNKTRRRLELLIENLPCDMDPMDYYETSDQFLEPLLLCYESLQSCGSGVLADGRLADLIRRVAVFGMVLMKLDLRQESGRHAEALDAITTYLDMGTYSEWDEEKKLEFLTRELKGKRPLIPRRI
;
A
#
# COMPACT_ATOMS: atom_id res chain seq x y z
N MET A 1 0.14 -34.18 -15.10
CA MET A 1 -0.09 -34.25 -13.64
C MET A 1 1.06 -33.70 -12.78
N ILE A 2 2.33 -33.75 -13.21
CA ILE A 2 3.49 -33.28 -12.41
C ILE A 2 3.52 -31.73 -12.23
N GLY A 3 3.07 -30.96 -13.23
CA GLY A 3 3.04 -29.49 -13.16
C GLY A 3 2.04 -28.89 -12.14
N CYS A 4 0.93 -29.58 -11.87
CA CYS A 4 -0.11 -29.10 -10.94
C CYS A 4 0.37 -29.16 -9.47
N GLN A 5 1.13 -30.19 -9.10
CA GLN A 5 1.64 -30.35 -7.73
C GLN A 5 2.75 -29.34 -7.40
N ALA A 6 3.67 -29.07 -8.35
CA ALA A 6 4.74 -28.10 -8.16
C ALA A 6 4.21 -26.67 -8.00
N SER A 7 3.19 -26.29 -8.78
CA SER A 7 2.56 -24.97 -8.68
C SER A 7 1.79 -24.79 -7.36
N ARG A 8 1.07 -25.83 -6.91
CA ARG A 8 0.39 -25.84 -5.60
C ARG A 8 1.36 -25.65 -4.43
N ARG A 9 2.52 -26.32 -4.48
CA ARG A 9 3.53 -26.21 -3.42
C ARG A 9 4.08 -24.78 -3.32
N LYS A 10 4.38 -24.14 -4.45
CA LYS A 10 4.87 -22.76 -4.51
C LYS A 10 3.85 -21.75 -3.95
N PHE A 11 2.57 -21.90 -4.30
CA PHE A 11 1.51 -21.03 -3.75
C PHE A 11 1.39 -21.15 -2.23
N SER A 12 1.36 -22.40 -1.71
CA SER A 12 1.30 -22.64 -0.28
C SER A 12 2.52 -22.13 0.48
N GLU A 13 3.72 -22.27 -0.08
CA GLU A 13 4.96 -21.74 0.49
C GLU A 13 4.90 -20.20 0.57
N LYS A 14 4.52 -19.54 -0.52
CA LYS A 14 4.40 -18.07 -0.58
C LYS A 14 3.33 -17.54 0.38
N LEU A 15 2.22 -18.24 0.54
CA LEU A 15 1.20 -17.93 1.54
C LEU A 15 1.74 -18.01 2.98
N ASN A 16 2.49 -19.07 3.30
CA ASN A 16 3.08 -19.23 4.64
C ASN A 16 4.12 -18.14 4.94
N LYS A 17 4.94 -17.77 3.94
CA LYS A 17 5.87 -16.64 4.06
C LYS A 17 5.13 -15.31 4.26
N THR A 18 4.03 -15.09 3.54
CA THR A 18 3.16 -13.91 3.70
C THR A 18 2.58 -13.84 5.12
N ARG A 19 2.04 -14.94 5.63
CA ARG A 19 1.56 -15.02 7.01
C ARG A 19 2.67 -14.71 8.01
N ARG A 20 3.85 -15.34 7.86
CA ARG A 20 4.98 -15.11 8.77
C ARG A 20 5.43 -13.65 8.76
N ARG A 21 5.44 -13.01 7.60
CA ARG A 21 5.73 -11.57 7.46
C ARG A 21 4.74 -10.73 8.25
N LEU A 22 3.44 -11.00 8.13
CA LEU A 22 2.40 -10.26 8.84
C LEU A 22 2.52 -10.44 10.37
N GLU A 23 2.85 -11.64 10.83
CA GLU A 23 3.12 -11.91 12.26
C GLU A 23 4.32 -11.08 12.76
N LEU A 24 5.43 -11.03 12.01
CA LEU A 24 6.59 -10.20 12.35
C LEU A 24 6.25 -8.71 12.41
N LEU A 25 5.45 -8.21 11.46
CA LEU A 25 4.99 -6.81 11.46
C LEU A 25 4.17 -6.47 12.71
N ILE A 26 3.27 -7.36 13.12
CA ILE A 26 2.45 -7.18 14.33
C ILE A 26 3.35 -7.14 15.58
N GLU A 27 4.42 -7.94 15.60
CA GLU A 27 5.40 -8.00 16.68
C GLU A 27 6.45 -6.86 16.62
N ASN A 28 6.37 -5.96 15.62
CA ASN A 28 7.38 -4.93 15.33
C ASN A 28 8.80 -5.49 15.16
N LEU A 29 8.92 -6.68 14.59
CA LEU A 29 10.19 -7.35 14.30
C LEU A 29 10.64 -7.12 12.86
N PRO A 30 11.97 -7.10 12.59
CA PRO A 30 12.48 -7.00 11.24
C PRO A 30 12.09 -8.23 10.40
N CYS A 31 11.97 -8.02 9.09
CA CYS A 31 11.67 -9.05 8.12
C CYS A 31 12.77 -9.09 7.07
N ASP A 32 13.61 -10.13 7.11
CA ASP A 32 14.74 -10.32 6.18
C ASP A 32 14.35 -11.11 4.91
N MET A 33 13.06 -11.43 4.75
CA MET A 33 12.56 -12.13 3.55
C MET A 33 12.58 -11.21 2.33
N ASP A 34 12.92 -11.78 1.17
CA ASP A 34 12.87 -11.08 -0.11
C ASP A 34 11.42 -10.63 -0.43
N PRO A 35 11.18 -9.39 -0.92
CA PRO A 35 9.85 -8.95 -1.34
C PRO A 35 9.13 -9.87 -2.34
N MET A 36 9.87 -10.65 -3.12
CA MET A 36 9.30 -11.61 -4.08
C MET A 36 8.76 -12.88 -3.43
N ASP A 37 9.14 -13.15 -2.18
CA ASP A 37 8.81 -14.37 -1.44
C ASP A 37 7.44 -14.34 -0.76
N TYR A 38 6.77 -13.19 -0.72
CA TYR A 38 5.44 -13.02 -0.12
C TYR A 38 4.53 -12.16 -1.01
N TYR A 39 3.25 -12.11 -0.68
CA TYR A 39 2.29 -11.20 -1.29
C TYR A 39 2.28 -9.89 -0.50
N GLU A 40 2.66 -8.79 -1.15
CA GLU A 40 2.62 -7.46 -0.54
C GLU A 40 1.31 -6.74 -0.87
N THR A 41 0.80 -6.90 -2.10
CA THR A 41 -0.42 -6.23 -2.54
C THR A 41 -1.59 -7.21 -2.71
N SER A 42 -2.81 -6.68 -2.63
CA SER A 42 -4.04 -7.43 -2.92
C SER A 42 -4.01 -8.03 -4.32
N ASP A 43 -3.48 -7.30 -5.31
CA ASP A 43 -3.47 -7.72 -6.71
C ASP A 43 -2.56 -8.93 -6.92
N GLN A 44 -1.37 -8.90 -6.31
CA GLN A 44 -0.45 -10.04 -6.33
C GLN A 44 -1.09 -11.30 -5.70
N PHE A 45 -1.93 -11.12 -4.68
CA PHE A 45 -2.60 -12.24 -4.03
C PHE A 45 -3.86 -12.69 -4.79
N LEU A 46 -4.59 -11.78 -5.43
CA LEU A 46 -5.79 -12.08 -6.22
C LEU A 46 -5.46 -12.85 -7.50
N GLU A 47 -4.37 -12.52 -8.18
CA GLU A 47 -3.95 -13.17 -9.43
C GLU A 47 -3.97 -14.71 -9.35
N PRO A 48 -3.28 -15.38 -8.40
CA PRO A 48 -3.33 -16.83 -8.29
C PRO A 48 -4.70 -17.37 -7.86
N LEU A 49 -5.49 -16.61 -7.09
CA LEU A 49 -6.83 -17.03 -6.67
C LEU A 49 -7.81 -17.05 -7.85
N LEU A 50 -7.75 -16.02 -8.71
CA LEU A 50 -8.55 -15.92 -9.92
C LEU A 50 -8.16 -17.00 -10.93
N LEU A 51 -6.85 -17.28 -11.08
CA LEU A 51 -6.39 -18.40 -11.90
C LEU A 51 -6.95 -19.75 -11.42
N CYS A 52 -6.98 -19.99 -10.10
CA CYS A 52 -7.61 -21.18 -9.53
C CYS A 52 -9.11 -21.22 -9.81
N TYR A 53 -9.79 -20.08 -9.73
CA TYR A 53 -11.22 -19.98 -9.98
C TYR A 53 -11.55 -20.31 -11.43
N GLU A 54 -10.86 -19.72 -12.40
CA GLU A 54 -11.02 -19.99 -13.83
C GLU A 54 -10.71 -21.45 -14.19
N SER A 55 -9.67 -22.03 -13.58
CA SER A 55 -9.35 -23.44 -13.75
C SER A 55 -10.46 -24.37 -13.22
N LEU A 56 -11.07 -24.06 -12.08
CA LEU A 56 -12.16 -24.87 -11.54
C LEU A 56 -13.43 -24.75 -12.39
N GLN A 57 -13.75 -23.55 -12.88
CA GLN A 57 -14.91 -23.35 -13.76
C GLN A 57 -14.75 -24.11 -15.08
N SER A 58 -13.58 -23.99 -15.73
CA SER A 58 -13.27 -24.70 -16.98
C SER A 58 -13.26 -26.22 -16.86
N CYS A 59 -12.89 -26.76 -15.68
CA CYS A 59 -12.90 -28.19 -15.40
C CYS A 59 -14.28 -28.73 -14.94
N GLY A 60 -15.35 -27.93 -15.03
CA GLY A 60 -16.71 -28.34 -14.61
C GLY A 60 -16.89 -28.46 -13.09
N SER A 61 -15.96 -27.92 -12.31
CA SER A 61 -15.98 -27.93 -10.84
C SER A 61 -16.48 -26.59 -10.26
N GLY A 62 -17.46 -25.96 -10.92
CA GLY A 62 -17.96 -24.63 -10.57
C GLY A 62 -18.48 -24.52 -9.13
N VAL A 63 -19.12 -25.57 -8.61
CA VAL A 63 -19.59 -25.62 -7.21
C VAL A 63 -18.44 -25.40 -6.20
N LEU A 64 -17.23 -25.90 -6.51
CA LEU A 64 -16.05 -25.65 -5.67
C LEU A 64 -15.51 -24.23 -5.85
N ALA A 65 -15.55 -23.70 -7.07
CA ALA A 65 -15.11 -22.34 -7.39
C ALA A 65 -15.98 -21.30 -6.67
N ASP A 66 -17.30 -21.49 -6.72
CA ASP A 66 -18.32 -20.57 -6.19
C ASP A 66 -18.49 -20.65 -4.66
N GLY A 67 -17.83 -21.62 -4.01
CA GLY A 67 -17.81 -21.78 -2.57
C GLY A 67 -16.76 -20.91 -1.87
N ARG A 68 -15.93 -21.54 -1.02
CA ARG A 68 -14.94 -20.85 -0.17
C ARG A 68 -13.90 -20.05 -0.96
N LEU A 69 -13.62 -20.42 -2.22
CA LEU A 69 -12.68 -19.68 -3.06
C LEU A 69 -13.27 -18.33 -3.48
N ALA A 70 -14.50 -18.29 -3.99
CA ALA A 70 -15.19 -17.05 -4.29
C ALA A 70 -15.32 -16.14 -3.06
N ASP A 71 -15.63 -16.71 -1.89
CA ASP A 71 -15.67 -15.94 -0.64
C ASP A 71 -14.31 -15.33 -0.28
N LEU A 72 -13.21 -16.06 -0.47
CA LEU A 72 -11.87 -15.54 -0.25
C LEU A 72 -11.54 -14.41 -1.24
N ILE A 73 -11.84 -14.59 -2.53
CA ILE A 73 -11.63 -13.57 -3.56
C ILE A 73 -12.38 -12.28 -3.20
N ARG A 74 -13.66 -12.38 -2.82
CA ARG A 74 -14.45 -11.21 -2.39
C ARG A 74 -13.85 -10.54 -1.16
N ARG A 75 -13.39 -11.31 -0.16
CA ARG A 75 -12.74 -10.76 1.03
C ARG A 75 -11.46 -10.01 0.70
N VAL A 76 -10.61 -10.56 -0.16
CA VAL A 76 -9.38 -9.88 -0.58
C VAL A 76 -9.70 -8.63 -1.40
N ALA A 77 -10.72 -8.67 -2.26
CA ALA A 77 -11.15 -7.49 -3.03
C ALA A 77 -11.72 -6.37 -2.14
N VAL A 78 -12.43 -6.70 -1.06
CA VAL A 78 -13.06 -5.72 -0.16
C VAL A 78 -12.06 -5.19 0.87
N PHE A 79 -11.28 -6.06 1.50
CA PHE A 79 -10.44 -5.72 2.66
C PHE A 79 -8.96 -5.53 2.29
N GLY A 80 -8.53 -6.05 1.13
CA GLY A 80 -7.13 -6.05 0.74
C GLY A 80 -6.21 -6.75 1.75
N MET A 81 -4.96 -6.28 1.83
CA MET A 81 -3.95 -6.78 2.78
C MET A 81 -3.92 -6.01 4.10
N VAL A 82 -4.70 -4.93 4.22
CA VAL A 82 -4.64 -3.98 5.35
C VAL A 82 -5.95 -3.84 6.13
N LEU A 83 -6.97 -4.65 5.78
CA LEU A 83 -8.32 -4.66 6.35
C LEU A 83 -9.14 -3.39 6.09
N MET A 84 -8.63 -2.23 6.51
CA MET A 84 -9.23 -0.92 6.31
C MET A 84 -8.17 0.12 5.99
N LYS A 85 -8.56 1.15 5.24
CA LYS A 85 -7.69 2.31 5.02
C LYS A 85 -7.74 3.21 6.25
N LEU A 86 -6.58 3.67 6.71
CA LEU A 86 -6.49 4.67 7.76
C LEU A 86 -6.67 6.06 7.12
N ASP A 87 -7.70 6.79 7.54
CA ASP A 87 -7.89 8.18 7.15
C ASP A 87 -7.05 9.08 8.07
N LEU A 88 -6.14 9.86 7.49
CA LEU A 88 -5.32 10.81 8.23
C LEU A 88 -5.95 12.21 8.10
N ARG A 89 -6.39 12.77 9.23
CA ARG A 89 -6.96 14.11 9.30
C ARG A 89 -6.13 15.00 10.20
N GLN A 90 -5.86 16.22 9.73
CA GLN A 90 -5.15 17.26 10.46
C GLN A 90 -5.73 18.63 10.07
N GLU A 91 -5.84 19.54 11.04
CA GLU A 91 -6.36 20.88 10.81
C GLU A 91 -5.42 21.73 9.94
N SER A 92 -6.01 22.66 9.16
CA SER A 92 -5.26 23.54 8.26
C SER A 92 -4.22 24.41 8.97
N GLY A 93 -4.51 24.85 10.20
CA GLY A 93 -3.59 25.65 11.02
C GLY A 93 -2.25 24.96 11.24
N ARG A 94 -2.26 23.65 11.52
CA ARG A 94 -1.03 22.86 11.74
C ARG A 94 -0.19 22.73 10.47
N HIS A 95 -0.83 22.66 9.31
CA HIS A 95 -0.11 22.68 8.02
C HIS A 95 0.50 24.06 7.75
N ALA A 96 -0.21 25.14 8.07
CA ALA A 96 0.30 26.50 7.91
C ALA A 96 1.49 26.78 8.84
N GLU A 97 1.41 26.37 10.12
CA GLU A 97 2.51 26.50 11.08
C GLU A 97 3.76 25.71 10.65
N ALA A 98 3.57 24.53 10.06
CA ALA A 98 4.69 23.76 9.51
C ALA A 98 5.33 24.48 8.31
N LEU A 99 4.51 25.08 7.43
CA LEU A 99 5.00 25.88 6.31
C LEU A 99 5.71 27.15 6.79
N ASP A 100 5.20 27.84 7.82
CA ASP A 100 5.84 29.00 8.43
C ASP A 100 7.26 28.66 8.92
N ALA A 101 7.39 27.57 9.67
CA ALA A 101 8.70 27.13 10.15
C ALA A 101 9.70 26.91 9.00
N ILE A 102 9.24 26.32 7.88
CA ILE A 102 10.07 26.08 6.69
C ILE A 102 10.42 27.40 6.00
N THR A 103 9.45 28.26 5.71
CA THR A 103 9.67 29.48 4.94
C THR A 103 10.47 30.51 5.73
N THR A 104 10.28 30.59 7.05
CA THR A 104 11.09 31.44 7.94
C THR A 104 12.52 30.94 8.00
N TYR A 105 12.74 29.62 8.16
CA TYR A 105 14.10 29.06 8.20
C TYR A 105 14.88 29.30 6.89
N LEU A 106 14.19 29.34 5.75
CA LEU A 106 14.79 29.57 4.43
C LEU A 106 14.86 31.06 4.04
N ASP A 107 14.58 31.98 4.98
CA ASP A 107 14.53 33.43 4.75
C ASP A 107 13.56 33.87 3.62
N MET A 108 12.47 33.12 3.43
CA MET A 108 11.45 33.40 2.40
C MET A 108 10.27 34.22 2.94
N GLY A 109 10.20 34.41 4.27
CA GLY A 109 9.12 35.08 5.00
C GLY A 109 8.20 34.10 5.73
N THR A 110 7.08 34.60 6.26
CA THR A 110 6.08 33.81 7.00
C THR A 110 4.92 33.45 6.08
N TYR A 111 4.72 32.16 5.80
CA TYR A 111 3.70 31.66 4.87
C TYR A 111 2.28 32.09 5.25
N SER A 112 1.92 32.05 6.53
CA SER A 112 0.59 32.37 7.03
C SER A 112 0.20 33.83 6.84
N GLU A 113 1.17 34.74 6.85
CA GLU A 113 1.00 36.18 6.60
C GLU A 113 0.79 36.52 5.12
N TRP A 114 1.03 35.59 4.21
CA TRP A 114 0.80 35.82 2.78
C TRP A 114 -0.69 35.82 2.44
N ASP A 115 -1.04 36.62 1.44
CA ASP A 115 -2.34 36.50 0.78
C ASP A 115 -2.45 35.16 0.02
N GLU A 116 -3.67 34.82 -0.36
CA GLU A 116 -3.94 33.53 -1.00
C GLU A 116 -3.25 33.40 -2.36
N GLU A 117 -3.12 34.50 -3.11
CA GLU A 117 -2.47 34.49 -4.41
C GLU A 117 -0.99 34.11 -4.28
N LYS A 118 -0.27 34.71 -3.33
CA LYS A 118 1.12 34.39 -3.06
C LYS A 118 1.30 32.98 -2.50
N LYS A 119 0.37 32.50 -1.65
CA LYS A 119 0.37 31.10 -1.16
C LYS A 119 0.28 30.12 -2.33
N LEU A 120 -0.67 30.34 -3.24
CA LEU A 120 -0.86 29.50 -4.42
C LEU A 120 0.34 29.55 -5.37
N GLU A 121 0.90 30.74 -5.62
CA GLU A 121 2.10 30.90 -6.45
C GLU A 121 3.27 30.10 -5.87
N PHE A 122 3.55 30.29 -4.58
CA PHE A 122 4.61 29.58 -3.88
C PHE A 122 4.41 28.06 -3.94
N LEU A 123 3.26 27.55 -3.49
CA LEU A 123 3.00 26.11 -3.46
C LEU A 123 3.08 25.49 -4.86
N THR A 124 2.52 26.15 -5.86
CA THR A 124 2.57 25.66 -7.25
C THR A 124 3.99 25.62 -7.79
N ARG A 125 4.79 26.64 -7.49
CA ARG A 125 6.20 26.69 -7.90
C ARG A 125 7.01 25.59 -7.24
N GLU A 126 6.89 25.42 -5.92
CA GLU A 126 7.64 24.40 -5.18
C GLU A 126 7.20 22.97 -5.54
N LEU A 127 5.89 22.73 -5.79
CA LEU A 127 5.38 21.43 -6.26
C LEU A 127 5.88 21.04 -7.66
N LYS A 128 6.12 22.02 -8.54
CA LYS A 128 6.71 21.78 -9.88
C LYS A 128 8.23 21.68 -9.84
N GLY A 129 8.85 22.25 -8.81
CA GLY A 129 10.29 22.24 -8.61
C GLY A 129 10.82 20.83 -8.36
N LYS A 130 12.06 20.57 -8.82
CA LYS A 130 12.79 19.32 -8.52
C LYS A 130 13.75 19.47 -7.34
N ARG A 131 13.95 20.71 -6.87
CA ARG A 131 14.82 20.99 -5.72
C ARG A 131 14.04 20.66 -4.43
N PRO A 132 14.63 19.89 -3.49
CA PRO A 132 14.00 19.67 -2.20
C PRO A 132 13.84 20.98 -1.41
N LEU A 133 12.63 21.25 -0.92
CA LEU A 133 12.33 22.39 -0.07
C LEU A 133 12.78 22.14 1.38
N ILE A 134 12.57 20.91 1.89
CA ILE A 134 12.90 20.55 3.27
C ILE A 134 14.40 20.18 3.35
N PRO A 135 15.20 20.85 4.20
CA PRO A 135 16.59 20.49 4.44
C PRO A 135 16.72 19.06 4.96
N ARG A 136 17.76 18.33 4.54
CA ARG A 136 18.00 16.94 5.00
C ARG A 136 18.41 16.82 6.47
N ARG A 137 18.69 17.94 7.12
CA ARG A 137 18.97 18.05 8.56
C ARG A 137 18.13 19.20 9.09
N ILE A 138 17.06 18.87 9.80
CA ILE A 138 16.34 19.73 10.74
C ILE A 138 16.67 19.19 12.13
#